data_AF-A0A816INX1-F1
#
_entry.id   AF-A0A816INX1-F1
#
_cell.length_a   1.000
_cell.length_b   1.000
_cell.length_c   1.000
_cell.angle_alpha   90.00
_cell.angle_beta   90.00
_cell.angle_gamma   90.00
#
_symmetry.space_group_name_H-M   'P 1'
#
loop_
_entity.id
_entity.type
_entity.pdbx_description
1 polymer ?
#
loop_
_entity_poly.entity_id
_entity_poly.type
_entity_poly.pdbx_seq_one_letter_code
_entity_poly.pdbx_strand_id
1 'polypeptide(L)'
;MKIKRPSTQQTKIVISVAMKTASSGHLIHETVRDMEYILGYHEIDFDSLMEIIEQTSDFAARTTPTLDDPKNIDLDIIVKISNYNPRRIDLDVYIIELRENRREPTPSEKDDIWPI
;
A
#
# COMPACT_ATOMS: atom_id res chain seq x y z
N MET A 1 -11.07 14.43 11.03
CA MET A 1 -9.69 14.97 10.97
C MET A 1 -9.36 15.17 9.49
N LYS A 2 -9.33 16.41 8.99
CA LYS A 2 -8.88 16.72 7.63
C LYS A 2 -7.43 17.18 7.74
N ILE A 3 -6.49 16.32 7.40
CA ILE A 3 -5.07 16.71 7.39
C ILE A 3 -4.89 17.56 6.15
N LYS A 4 -4.96 18.88 6.32
CA LYS A 4 -4.50 19.79 5.26
C LYS A 4 -3.01 19.50 5.08
N ARG A 5 -2.57 19.11 3.88
CA ARG A 5 -1.14 19.09 3.51
C ARG A 5 -0.77 20.29 2.61
N PRO A 6 -0.96 21.54 3.02
CA PRO A 6 -0.44 22.66 2.26
C PRO A 6 1.08 22.58 2.38
N SER A 7 1.81 22.54 1.26
CA SER A 7 3.28 22.49 1.14
C SER A 7 4.00 21.11 1.16
N THR A 8 3.34 20.01 0.80
CA THR A 8 4.09 18.76 0.52
C THR A 8 4.71 18.76 -0.89
N GLN A 9 6.05 18.64 -0.96
CA GLN A 9 6.80 18.33 -2.19
C GLN A 9 6.90 16.81 -2.45
N GLN A 10 6.16 15.97 -1.72
CA GLN A 10 6.19 14.53 -1.96
C GLN A 10 5.68 14.22 -3.37
N THR A 11 6.59 13.78 -4.21
CA THR A 11 6.32 13.24 -5.56
C THR A 11 6.07 11.74 -5.52
N LYS A 12 6.21 11.11 -4.36
CA LYS A 12 6.09 9.67 -4.15
C LYS A 12 5.44 9.37 -2.81
N ILE A 13 4.47 8.47 -2.82
CA ILE A 13 3.90 7.82 -1.65
C ILE A 13 4.23 6.32 -1.77
N VAL A 14 4.70 5.71 -0.69
CA VAL A 14 4.90 4.26 -0.61
C VAL A 14 3.98 3.73 0.48
N ILE A 15 3.13 2.78 0.12
CA ILE A 15 2.18 2.14 1.02
C ILE A 15 2.56 0.68 1.08
N SER A 16 2.90 0.20 2.28
CA SER A 16 3.18 -1.20 2.53
C SER A 16 1.99 -1.81 3.26
N VAL A 17 1.40 -2.86 2.70
CA VAL A 17 0.31 -3.62 3.34
C VAL A 17 0.63 -5.10 3.36
N ALA A 18 0.26 -5.78 4.45
CA ALA A 18 0.42 -7.21 4.55
C ALA A 18 -0.44 -7.91 3.49
N MET A 19 0.19 -8.73 2.64
CA MET A 19 -0.52 -9.50 1.61
C MET A 19 -1.22 -10.68 2.28
N LYS A 20 -2.54 -10.56 2.47
CA LYS A 20 -3.39 -11.68 2.87
C LYS A 20 -4.37 -11.97 1.74
N THR A 21 -4.37 -13.20 1.27
CA THR A 21 -5.19 -13.63 0.12
C THR A 21 -6.19 -14.71 0.51
N ALA A 22 -7.33 -14.72 -0.17
CA ALA A 22 -8.30 -15.80 -0.11
C ALA A 22 -7.77 -17.02 -0.89
N SER A 23 -8.50 -18.13 -0.84
CA SER A 23 -8.17 -19.32 -1.64
C SER A 23 -8.16 -19.06 -3.15
N SER A 24 -8.80 -18.00 -3.62
CA SER A 24 -8.77 -17.53 -5.01
C SER A 24 -7.50 -16.76 -5.37
N GLY A 25 -6.57 -16.54 -4.41
CA GLY A 25 -5.39 -15.70 -4.57
C GLY A 25 -5.66 -14.20 -4.52
N HIS A 26 -6.93 -13.76 -4.56
CA HIS A 26 -7.31 -12.36 -4.45
C HIS A 26 -7.19 -11.87 -3.01
N LEU A 27 -7.04 -10.56 -2.80
CA LEU A 27 -6.94 -9.99 -1.47
C LEU A 27 -8.18 -10.29 -0.63
N ILE A 28 -7.97 -10.57 0.66
CA ILE A 28 -9.09 -10.69 1.60
C ILE A 28 -9.67 -9.31 1.91
N HIS A 29 -10.93 -9.28 2.36
CA HIS A 29 -11.63 -8.06 2.75
C HIS A 29 -10.87 -7.23 3.80
N GLU A 30 -10.14 -7.87 4.72
CA GLU A 30 -9.33 -7.14 5.72
C GLU A 30 -8.24 -6.29 5.06
N THR A 31 -7.45 -6.88 4.16
CA THR A 31 -6.40 -6.16 3.42
C THR A 31 -6.98 -5.08 2.50
N VAL A 32 -8.12 -5.34 1.85
CA VAL A 32 -8.83 -4.33 1.05
C VAL A 32 -9.21 -3.12 1.90
N ARG A 33 -9.79 -3.35 3.09
CA ARG A 33 -10.18 -2.27 4.01
C ARG A 33 -8.98 -1.47 4.52
N ASP A 34 -7.85 -2.13 4.76
CA ASP A 34 -6.61 -1.45 5.17
C ASP A 34 -6.08 -0.57 4.04
N MET A 35 -6.14 -1.04 2.79
CA MET A 35 -5.80 -0.23 1.61
C MET A 35 -6.74 0.97 1.45
N GLU A 36 -8.06 0.78 1.56
CA GLU A 36 -9.04 1.89 1.51
C GLU A 36 -8.73 2.97 2.55
N TYR A 37 -8.42 2.54 3.78
CA TYR A 37 -8.07 3.46 4.87
C TYR A 37 -6.79 4.25 4.58
N ILE A 38 -5.72 3.57 4.13
CA ILE A 38 -4.43 4.22 3.87
C ILE A 38 -4.52 5.13 2.64
N LEU A 39 -5.09 4.66 1.53
CA LEU A 39 -5.25 5.45 0.30
C LEU A 39 -6.14 6.68 0.55
N GLY A 40 -7.24 6.51 1.31
CA GLY A 40 -8.10 7.61 1.73
C GLY A 40 -7.40 8.60 2.66
N TYR A 41 -6.53 8.14 3.57
CA TYR A 41 -5.68 9.02 4.39
C TYR A 41 -4.73 9.88 3.54
N HIS A 42 -4.32 9.37 2.38
CA HIS A 42 -3.52 10.10 1.42
C HIS A 42 -4.33 10.98 0.46
N GLU A 43 -5.64 11.13 0.67
CA GLU A 43 -6.54 11.93 -0.19
C GLU A 43 -6.50 11.52 -1.68
N ILE A 44 -6.22 10.23 -1.94
CA ILE A 44 -6.40 9.65 -3.26
C ILE A 44 -7.91 9.56 -3.51
N ASP A 45 -8.35 9.97 -4.70
CA ASP A 45 -9.77 9.96 -5.01
C ASP A 45 -10.34 8.56 -5.12
N PHE A 46 -11.67 8.47 -5.00
CA PHE A 46 -12.38 7.20 -4.90
C PHE A 46 -12.21 6.31 -6.13
N ASP A 47 -12.18 6.89 -7.33
CA ASP A 47 -12.04 6.09 -8.55
C ASP A 47 -10.63 5.51 -8.64
N SER A 48 -9.60 6.33 -8.38
CA SER A 48 -8.21 5.89 -8.38
C SER A 48 -7.88 4.91 -7.25
N LEU A 49 -8.43 5.10 -6.04
CA LEU A 49 -8.19 4.16 -4.95
C LEU A 49 -8.83 2.80 -5.25
N MET A 50 -10.01 2.77 -5.87
CA MET A 50 -10.65 1.51 -6.25
C MET A 50 -9.86 0.79 -7.34
N GLU A 51 -9.37 1.52 -8.34
CA GLU A 51 -8.52 0.94 -9.39
C GLU A 51 -7.23 0.33 -8.81
N ILE A 52 -6.57 1.02 -7.88
CA ILE A 52 -5.38 0.49 -7.19
C ILE A 52 -5.72 -0.80 -6.44
N ILE A 53 -6.84 -0.84 -5.72
CA ILE A 53 -7.26 -2.02 -4.96
C ILE A 53 -7.52 -3.20 -5.88
N GLU A 54 -8.29 -2.99 -6.95
CA GLU A 54 -8.63 -4.03 -7.92
C GLU A 54 -7.37 -4.60 -8.56
N GLN A 55 -6.47 -3.75 -9.06
CA GLN A 55 -5.25 -4.19 -9.72
C GLN A 55 -4.27 -4.86 -8.77
N THR A 56 -4.18 -4.42 -7.51
CA THR A 56 -3.37 -5.09 -6.50
C THR A 56 -3.93 -6.47 -6.18
N SER A 57 -5.26 -6.61 -6.13
CA SER A 57 -5.91 -7.90 -5.91
C SER A 57 -5.71 -8.86 -7.07
N ASP A 58 -5.83 -8.37 -8.30
CA ASP A 58 -5.54 -9.13 -9.50
C ASP A 58 -4.07 -9.57 -9.57
N PHE A 59 -3.15 -8.67 -9.22
CA PHE A 59 -1.73 -8.97 -9.16
C PHE A 59 -1.44 -10.03 -8.09
N ALA A 60 -2.03 -9.91 -6.90
CA ALA A 60 -1.90 -10.93 -5.85
C ALA A 60 -2.42 -12.30 -6.33
N ALA A 61 -3.54 -12.34 -7.05
CA ALA A 61 -4.10 -13.59 -7.55
C ALA A 61 -3.22 -14.26 -8.61
N ARG A 62 -2.55 -13.47 -9.46
CA ARG A 62 -1.63 -13.99 -10.48
C ARG A 62 -0.30 -14.44 -9.89
N THR A 63 0.18 -13.76 -8.85
CA THR A 63 1.53 -14.00 -8.30
C THR A 63 1.54 -15.01 -7.16
N THR A 64 0.50 -15.07 -6.32
CA THR A 64 0.40 -16.03 -5.19
C THR A 64 0.69 -17.48 -5.59
N PRO A 65 0.16 -18.02 -6.71
CA PRO A 65 0.44 -19.39 -7.13
C PRO A 65 1.90 -19.67 -7.48
N THR A 66 2.70 -18.63 -7.72
CA THR A 66 4.12 -18.74 -8.11
C THR A 66 5.08 -18.57 -6.92
N LEU A 67 4.56 -18.33 -5.72
CA LEU A 67 5.35 -18.07 -4.52
C LEU A 67 5.54 -19.36 -3.71
N ASP A 68 6.79 -19.63 -3.32
CA ASP A 68 7.14 -20.81 -2.51
C ASP A 68 6.58 -20.72 -1.07
N ASP A 69 6.56 -19.52 -0.48
CA ASP A 69 5.92 -19.25 0.82
C ASP A 69 5.11 -17.94 0.79
N PRO A 70 3.79 -18.01 0.51
CA PRO A 70 2.95 -16.82 0.43
C PRO A 70 2.58 -16.21 1.79
N LYS A 71 3.00 -16.79 2.92
CA LYS A 71 2.51 -16.38 4.25
C LYS A 71 3.17 -15.13 4.83
N ASN A 72 4.30 -14.71 4.28
CA ASN A 72 5.11 -13.60 4.80
C ASN A 72 5.56 -12.66 3.68
N ILE A 73 4.59 -12.08 2.97
CA ILE A 73 4.86 -11.16 1.87
C ILE A 73 4.08 -9.87 2.11
N ASP A 74 4.77 -8.75 1.98
CA ASP A 74 4.16 -7.43 1.95
C ASP A 74 3.97 -6.99 0.49
N LEU A 75 2.93 -6.20 0.26
CA LEU A 75 2.69 -5.50 -0.99
C LEU A 75 3.10 -4.05 -0.81
N ASP A 76 4.11 -3.63 -1.57
CA ASP A 76 4.49 -2.23 -1.67
C ASP A 76 3.77 -1.62 -2.89
N ILE A 77 2.91 -0.64 -2.61
CA ILE A 77 2.22 0.17 -3.59
C ILE A 77 2.92 1.51 -3.63
N ILE A 78 3.60 1.76 -4.73
CA ILE A 78 4.35 2.99 -4.97
C ILE A 78 3.51 3.88 -5.86
N VAL A 79 3.06 5.01 -5.35
CA VAL A 79 2.24 5.97 -6.07
C VAL A 79 3.08 7.21 -6.37
N LYS A 80 3.25 7.56 -7.66
CA LYS A 80 3.90 8.80 -8.09
C LYS A 80 2.86 9.90 -8.32
N ILE A 81 3.10 11.03 -7.65
CA ILE A 81 2.28 12.24 -7.75
C ILE A 81 2.94 13.17 -8.76
N SER A 82 2.23 13.47 -9.84
CA SER A 82 2.72 14.32 -10.93
C SER A 82 2.19 15.74 -10.87
N ASN A 83 0.96 15.90 -10.38
CA ASN A 83 0.32 17.19 -10.27
C ASN A 83 -0.42 17.30 -8.94
N TYR A 84 0.05 18.22 -8.09
CA TYR A 84 -0.66 18.56 -6.87
C TYR A 84 -1.78 19.54 -7.22
N ASN A 85 -2.97 19.01 -7.47
CA ASN A 85 -4.17 19.83 -7.52
C ASN A 85 -4.73 19.94 -6.08
N PRO A 86 -4.95 21.16 -5.54
CA PRO A 86 -5.41 21.36 -4.16
C PRO A 86 -6.80 20.76 -3.85
N ARG A 87 -7.47 20.16 -4.84
CA ARG A 87 -8.73 19.43 -4.69
C ARG A 87 -8.62 17.92 -4.90
N ARG A 88 -7.55 17.40 -5.52
CA ARG A 88 -7.43 16.00 -5.94
C ARG A 88 -5.96 15.69 -6.23
N ILE A 89 -5.44 14.57 -5.75
CA ILE A 89 -4.10 14.13 -6.13
C ILE A 89 -4.23 13.35 -7.44
N ASP A 90 -3.74 13.93 -8.55
CA ASP A 90 -3.67 13.20 -9.81
C ASP A 90 -2.47 12.23 -9.78
N LEU A 91 -2.74 10.96 -10.09
CA LEU A 91 -1.74 9.88 -10.10
C LEU A 91 -1.23 9.65 -11.51
N ASP A 92 0.09 9.72 -11.72
CA ASP A 92 0.68 9.44 -13.05
C ASP A 92 1.11 7.99 -13.22
N VAL A 93 1.64 7.37 -12.15
CA VAL A 93 2.16 6.00 -12.19
C VAL A 93 2.02 5.40 -10.81
N TYR A 94 1.36 4.25 -10.69
CA TYR A 94 1.50 3.38 -9.52
C TYR A 94 2.17 2.05 -9.90
N ILE A 95 3.04 1.56 -9.02
CA ILE A 95 3.78 0.31 -9.17
C ILE A 95 3.41 -0.59 -7.98
N ILE A 96 3.10 -1.85 -8.25
CA ILE A 96 2.79 -2.86 -7.24
C ILE A 96 3.95 -3.86 -7.23
N GLU A 97 4.65 -3.96 -6.11
CA GLU A 97 5.79 -4.86 -5.93
C GLU A 97 5.55 -5.77 -4.73
N LEU A 98 5.96 -7.04 -4.86
CA LEU A 98 6.05 -7.95 -3.71
C LEU A 98 7.37 -7.72 -2.99
N ARG A 99 7.31 -7.71 -1.67
CA ARG A 99 8.49 -7.66 -0.82
C ARG A 99 8.42 -8.77 0.22
N GLU A 100 9.51 -9.52 0.37
CA GLU A 100 9.65 -10.42 1.52
C GLU A 100 9.46 -9.60 2.80
N ASN A 101 8.54 -10.05 3.65
CA ASN A 101 8.15 -9.31 4.84
C ASN A 101 9.38 -9.04 5.72
N ARG A 102 9.47 -7.83 6.29
CA ARG A 102 10.54 -7.54 7.25
C ARG A 102 10.33 -8.47 8.44
N ARG A 103 11.26 -9.42 8.61
CA ARG A 103 11.41 -10.28 9.80
C ARG A 103 10.93 -9.54 11.05
N GLU A 104 10.15 -10.21 11.91
CA GLU A 104 9.77 -9.64 13.20
C GLU A 104 10.99 -8.99 13.86
N PRO A 105 10.89 -7.72 14.31
CA PRO A 105 12.00 -7.08 14.97
C PRO A 105 12.43 -7.97 16.13
N THR A 106 13.73 -8.27 16.15
CA THR A 106 14.33 -8.99 17.27
C THR A 106 14.01 -8.24 18.57
N PRO A 107 13.98 -8.91 19.72
CA PRO A 107 13.70 -8.24 20.98
C PRO A 107 14.54 -6.97 21.20
N SER A 108 15.80 -6.96 20.73
CA SER A 108 16.67 -5.78 20.76
C SER A 108 16.23 -4.62 19.85
N GLU A 109 15.58 -4.89 18.73
CA GLU A 109 15.09 -3.88 17.78
C GLU A 109 13.74 -3.29 18.21
N LYS A 110 12.98 -3.96 19.09
CA LYS A 110 11.75 -3.42 19.68
C LYS A 110 12.03 -2.33 20.73
N ASP A 111 13.20 -2.40 21.36
CA ASP A 111 13.66 -1.44 22.37
C ASP A 111 14.44 -0.26 21.76
N ASP A 112 14.70 -0.29 20.44
CA ASP A 112 15.34 0.81 19.71
C ASP A 112 14.30 1.92 19.46
N ILE A 113 14.11 2.75 20.48
CA ILE A 113 13.34 3.98 20.39
C ILE A 113 14.13 4.92 19.45
N TRP A 114 13.66 5.05 18.21
CA TRP A 114 14.17 6.07 17.31
C TRP A 114 13.92 7.46 17.93
N PRO A 115 14.96 8.30 18.10
CA PRO A 115 14.78 9.66 18.58
C PRO A 115 13.99 10.45 17.53
N ILE A 116 12.94 11.14 18.01
CA ILE A 116 12.05 12.01 17.24
C ILE A 116 12.80 13.27 16.80
#